data_AF-A0A968CX41-F1
#
_entry.id   AF-A0A968CX41-F1
#
_cell.length_a   1.000
_cell.length_b   1.000
_cell.length_c   1.000
_cell.angle_alpha   90.00
_cell.angle_beta   90.00
_cell.angle_gamma   90.00
#
_symmetry.space_group_name_H-M   'P 1'
#
loop_
_entity.id
_entity.type
_entity.pdbx_description
1 polymer ?
#
loop_
_entity_poly.entity_id
_entity_poly.type
_entity_poly.pdbx_seq_one_letter_code
_entity_poly.pdbx_strand_id
1 'polypeptide(L)'
;HHPGGEPFSLMYVLFNTVMSIARWSWVAFVLSFGMKYLNVKSKLVTYGNEAVLPFYIFHQTIILCVGWFVIRWNMGILPKFLIIAVVSFALIMVLYELLVRRFNVVRFFFGMRPKKK
;
A
#
# COMPACT_ATOMS: atom_id res chain seq x y z
N HIS A 1 5.31 23.86 -25.79
CA HIS A 1 5.34 25.29 -26.14
C HIS A 1 3.89 25.75 -26.27
N HIS A 2 3.30 26.27 -25.18
CA HIS A 2 2.03 27.00 -25.23
C HIS A 2 2.36 28.50 -25.24
N PRO A 3 1.99 29.26 -26.29
CA PRO A 3 2.26 30.69 -26.38
C PRO A 3 1.12 31.47 -25.73
N GLY A 4 1.44 32.35 -24.78
CA GLY A 4 0.47 33.20 -24.06
C GLY A 4 0.56 32.98 -22.54
N GLY A 5 1.47 33.71 -21.90
CA GLY A 5 1.77 33.56 -20.49
C GLY A 5 0.69 34.17 -19.59
N GLU A 6 0.19 33.35 -18.67
CA GLU A 6 0.17 33.67 -17.23
C GLU A 6 0.53 32.37 -16.48
N PRO A 7 1.82 32.10 -16.20
CA PRO A 7 2.30 30.80 -15.70
C PRO A 7 1.79 30.44 -14.29
N PHE A 8 1.13 31.37 -13.61
CA PHE A 8 0.51 31.22 -12.30
C PHE A 8 -0.74 32.10 -12.21
N SER A 9 -1.74 31.87 -13.07
CA SER A 9 -3.03 32.54 -12.90
C SER A 9 -3.55 32.28 -11.48
N LEU A 10 -4.01 33.33 -10.77
CA LEU A 10 -4.63 33.21 -9.45
C LEU A 10 -5.72 32.12 -9.45
N MET A 11 -6.48 32.02 -10.55
CA MET A 11 -7.49 31.01 -10.75
C MET A 11 -6.92 29.58 -10.74
N TYR A 12 -5.75 29.36 -11.36
CA TYR A 12 -5.07 28.06 -11.37
C TYR A 12 -4.57 27.67 -9.98
N VAL A 13 -4.01 28.62 -9.22
CA VAL A 13 -3.53 28.37 -7.85
C VAL A 13 -4.73 28.08 -6.93
N LEU A 14 -5.79 28.88 -7.02
CA LEU A 14 -7.03 28.67 -6.27
C LEU A 14 -7.65 27.31 -6.60
N PHE A 15 -7.77 26.97 -7.88
CA PHE A 15 -8.30 25.68 -8.33
C PHE A 15 -7.48 24.51 -7.80
N ASN A 16 -6.15 24.55 -7.91
CA ASN A 16 -5.28 23.49 -7.39
C ASN A 16 -5.33 23.39 -5.87
N THR A 17 -5.47 24.51 -5.16
CA THR A 17 -5.57 24.54 -3.70
C THR A 17 -6.88 23.90 -3.25
N VAL A 18 -8.01 24.30 -3.86
CA VAL A 18 -9.32 23.70 -3.57
C VAL A 18 -9.32 22.21 -3.89
N MET A 19 -8.78 21.81 -5.04
CA MET A 19 -8.66 20.40 -5.40
C MET A 19 -7.75 19.62 -4.44
N SER A 20 -6.66 20.21 -3.98
CA SER A 20 -5.76 19.57 -3.02
C SER A 20 -6.45 19.38 -1.66
N ILE A 21 -7.16 20.40 -1.18
CA ILE A 21 -7.96 20.31 0.04
C ILE A 21 -9.03 19.24 -0.12
N ALA A 22 -9.79 19.24 -1.22
CA ALA A 22 -10.84 18.25 -1.47
C ALA A 22 -10.28 16.81 -1.48
N ARG A 23 -9.13 16.57 -2.13
CA ARG A 23 -8.44 15.27 -2.11
C ARG A 23 -8.04 14.86 -0.70
N TRP A 24 -7.44 15.76 0.07
CA TRP A 24 -7.07 15.49 1.47
C TRP A 24 -8.29 15.26 2.36
N SER A 25 -9.37 16.01 2.16
CA SER A 25 -10.64 15.82 2.87
C SER A 25 -11.24 14.44 2.59
N TRP A 26 -11.18 13.94 1.36
CA TRP A 26 -11.60 12.58 1.03
C TRP A 26 -10.77 11.52 1.74
N VAL A 27 -9.44 11.68 1.77
CA VAL A 27 -8.55 10.77 2.51
C VAL A 27 -8.88 10.79 4.00
N ALA A 28 -9.00 11.97 4.60
CA ALA A 28 -9.34 12.14 6.02
C ALA A 28 -10.73 11.57 6.35
N PHE A 29 -11.71 11.74 5.45
CA PHE A 29 -13.06 11.19 5.59
C PHE A 29 -13.02 9.66 5.60
N VAL A 30 -12.36 9.03 4.62
CA VAL A 30 -12.22 7.56 4.54
C VAL A 30 -11.47 7.02 5.76
N LEU A 31 -10.38 7.66 6.20
CA LEU A 31 -9.67 7.26 7.41
C LEU A 31 -10.55 7.40 8.66
N SER A 32 -11.28 8.51 8.81
CA SER A 32 -12.15 8.75 9.97
C SER A 32 -13.29 7.72 10.03
N PHE A 33 -13.86 7.38 8.87
CA PHE A 33 -14.83 6.31 8.75
C PHE A 33 -14.21 4.95 9.11
N GLY A 34 -13.04 4.64 8.58
CA GLY A 34 -12.27 3.43 8.95
C GLY A 34 -11.99 3.37 10.46
N MET A 35 -11.56 4.45 11.08
CA MET A 35 -11.34 4.51 12.53
C MET A 35 -12.63 4.33 13.34
N LYS A 36 -13.79 4.78 12.84
CA LYS A 36 -15.06 4.61 13.53
C LYS A 36 -15.59 3.17 13.45
N TYR A 37 -15.46 2.52 12.30
CA TYR A 37 -16.10 1.23 12.03
C TYR A 37 -15.15 0.02 12.08
N LEU A 38 -13.84 0.22 11.84
CA LEU A 38 -12.84 -0.84 11.81
C LEU A 38 -11.91 -0.84 13.03
N ASN A 39 -11.98 0.17 13.91
CA ASN A 39 -11.22 0.19 15.18
C ASN A 39 -11.88 -0.67 16.26
N VAL A 40 -12.35 -1.85 15.88
CA VAL A 40 -12.88 -2.85 16.79
C VAL A 40 -11.73 -3.77 17.20
N LYS A 41 -11.59 -4.03 18.50
CA LYS A 41 -10.57 -4.98 19.02
C LYS A 41 -10.91 -6.40 18.56
N SER A 42 -10.49 -6.76 17.35
CA SER A 42 -10.70 -8.09 16.76
C SER A 42 -9.36 -8.75 16.41
N LYS A 43 -9.33 -10.08 16.45
CA LYS A 43 -8.13 -10.87 16.08
C LYS A 43 -7.67 -10.58 14.65
N LEU A 44 -8.62 -10.28 13.75
CA LEU A 44 -8.34 -9.93 12.36
C LEU A 44 -7.65 -8.57 12.23
N VAL A 45 -8.12 -7.55 12.96
CA VAL A 45 -7.48 -6.22 12.97
C VAL A 45 -6.08 -6.28 13.59
N THR A 46 -5.89 -7.05 14.66
CA THR A 46 -4.55 -7.28 15.24
C THR A 46 -3.62 -7.97 14.24
N TYR A 47 -4.10 -9.03 13.57
CA TYR A 47 -3.33 -9.72 12.53
C TYR A 47 -2.99 -8.81 11.34
N GLY A 48 -3.95 -8.01 10.88
CA GLY A 48 -3.75 -7.03 9.82
C GLY A 48 -2.70 -6.00 10.19
N ASN A 49 -2.76 -5.43 11.40
CA ASN A 49 -1.77 -4.47 11.87
C ASN A 49 -0.35 -5.06 11.94
N GLU A 50 -0.21 -6.33 12.34
CA GLU A 50 1.07 -7.06 12.31
C GLU A 50 1.57 -7.29 10.87
N ALA A 51 0.67 -7.58 9.93
CA ALA A 51 1.00 -7.87 8.53
C ALA A 51 1.32 -6.63 7.68
N VAL A 52 0.72 -5.47 7.99
CA VAL A 52 0.89 -4.24 7.21
C VAL A 52 2.34 -3.78 7.13
N LEU A 53 3.10 -3.84 8.23
CA LEU A 53 4.47 -3.35 8.25
C LEU A 53 5.44 -4.21 7.38
N PRO A 54 5.49 -5.54 7.53
CA PRO A 54 6.22 -6.42 6.60
C PRO A 54 5.73 -6.29 5.16
N PHE A 55 4.41 -6.23 4.96
CA PHE A 55 3.82 -6.09 3.63
C PHE A 55 4.34 -4.83 2.95
N TYR A 56 4.33 -3.69 3.64
CA TYR A 56 4.80 -2.41 3.10
C TYR A 56 6.27 -2.46 2.64
N ILE A 57 7.15 -3.08 3.43
CA ILE A 57 8.59 -3.16 3.11
C ILE A 57 8.84 -4.06 1.89
N PHE A 58 8.16 -5.20 1.81
CA PHE A 58 8.37 -6.16 0.74
C PHE A 58 7.56 -5.87 -0.53
N HIS A 59 6.49 -5.08 -0.43
CA HIS A 59 5.58 -4.84 -1.54
C HIS A 59 6.29 -4.31 -2.77
N GLN A 60 7.08 -3.24 -2.62
CA GLN A 60 7.75 -2.61 -3.75
C GLN A 60 8.79 -3.54 -4.39
N THR A 61 9.58 -4.23 -3.58
CA THR A 61 10.66 -5.11 -4.08
C THR A 61 10.09 -6.32 -4.82
N ILE A 62 9.06 -6.97 -4.26
CA ILE A 62 8.44 -8.16 -4.86
C ILE A 62 7.69 -7.80 -6.14
N ILE A 63 6.94 -6.70 -6.17
CA ILE A 63 6.26 -6.26 -7.40
C ILE A 63 7.27 -5.99 -8.51
N LEU A 64 8.41 -5.37 -8.20
CA LEU A 64 9.47 -5.15 -9.18
C LEU A 64 10.10 -6.47 -9.65
N CYS A 65 10.40 -7.39 -8.72
CA CYS A 65 10.92 -8.71 -9.07
C CYS A 65 9.94 -9.47 -9.99
N VAL A 66 8.68 -9.60 -9.61
CA VAL A 66 7.64 -10.29 -10.39
C VAL A 66 7.41 -9.56 -11.72
N GLY A 67 7.31 -8.24 -11.69
CA GLY A 67 7.12 -7.41 -12.88
C GLY A 67 8.23 -7.59 -13.91
N TRP A 68 9.49 -7.70 -13.46
CA TRP A 68 10.62 -7.93 -14.35
C TRP A 68 10.52 -9.25 -15.13
N PHE A 69 9.97 -10.31 -14.52
CA PHE A 69 9.71 -11.58 -15.21
C PHE A 69 8.49 -11.50 -16.13
N VAL A 70 7.37 -10.95 -15.65
CA VAL A 70 6.07 -10.98 -16.36
C VAL A 70 6.02 -10.01 -17.54
N ILE A 71 6.72 -8.87 -17.48
CA ILE A 71 6.75 -7.88 -18.57
C ILE A 71 7.33 -8.46 -19.86
N ARG A 72 8.25 -9.42 -19.75
CA ARG A 72 8.91 -10.09 -20.89
C ARG A 72 7.97 -11.00 -21.69
N TRP A 73 6.82 -11.35 -21.14
CA TRP A 73 5.85 -12.21 -21.82
C TRP A 73 5.10 -11.44 -22.92
N ASN A 74 4.80 -12.10 -24.03
CA ASN A 74 4.07 -11.50 -25.15
C ASN A 74 2.55 -11.53 -24.88
N MET A 75 2.11 -10.76 -23.88
CA MET A 75 0.72 -10.62 -23.47
C MET A 75 0.30 -9.15 -23.39
N GLY A 76 -1.01 -8.90 -23.45
CA GLY A 76 -1.59 -7.58 -23.24
C GLY A 76 -1.30 -7.00 -21.85
N ILE A 77 -1.54 -5.70 -21.68
CA ILE A 77 -1.26 -4.98 -20.44
C ILE A 77 -2.10 -5.48 -19.26
N LEU A 78 -3.37 -5.83 -19.52
CA LEU A 78 -4.34 -6.18 -18.48
C LEU A 78 -4.01 -7.53 -17.80
N PRO A 79 -3.74 -8.63 -18.54
CA PRO A 79 -3.29 -9.88 -17.94
C PRO A 79 -1.97 -9.73 -17.17
N LYS A 80 -1.01 -8.96 -17.70
CA LYS A 80 0.27 -8.69 -17.01
C LYS A 80 0.04 -8.05 -15.64
N PHE A 81 -0.81 -7.02 -15.58
CA PHE A 81 -1.16 -6.36 -14.33
C PHE A 81 -1.79 -7.33 -13.32
N LEU A 82 -2.77 -8.12 -13.75
CA LEU A 82 -3.43 -9.09 -12.87
C LEU A 82 -2.46 -10.16 -12.35
N ILE A 83 -1.60 -10.69 -13.22
CA ILE A 83 -0.59 -11.68 -12.82
C ILE A 83 0.38 -11.06 -11.81
N ILE A 84 0.91 -9.87 -12.09
CA ILE A 84 1.84 -9.20 -11.16
C ILE A 84 1.16 -8.96 -9.82
N ALA A 85 -0.08 -8.46 -9.80
CA ALA A 85 -0.83 -8.19 -8.57
C ALA A 85 -1.05 -9.46 -7.74
N VAL A 86 -1.59 -10.52 -8.37
CA VAL A 86 -1.91 -11.78 -7.68
C VAL A 86 -0.66 -12.50 -7.19
N VAL A 87 0.36 -12.63 -8.05
CA VAL A 87 1.61 -13.34 -7.70
C VAL A 87 2.38 -12.58 -6.63
N SER A 88 2.48 -11.25 -6.73
CA SER A 88 3.17 -10.45 -5.71
C SER A 88 2.45 -10.52 -4.37
N PHE A 89 1.12 -10.42 -4.36
CA PHE A 89 0.32 -10.56 -3.15
C PHE A 89 0.52 -11.93 -2.49
N ALA A 90 0.47 -13.02 -3.28
CA ALA A 90 0.70 -14.36 -2.78
C ALA A 90 2.11 -14.53 -2.19
N LEU A 91 3.14 -14.03 -2.88
CA LEU A 91 4.53 -14.09 -2.41
C LEU A 91 4.73 -13.31 -1.09
N ILE A 92 4.17 -12.10 -0.99
CA ILE A 92 4.25 -11.31 0.25
C ILE A 92 3.54 -12.03 1.40
N MET A 93 2.36 -12.62 1.15
CA MET A 93 1.62 -13.39 2.16
C MET A 93 2.40 -14.61 2.64
N VAL A 94 3.00 -15.38 1.73
CA VAL A 94 3.86 -16.52 2.06
C VAL A 94 5.08 -16.07 2.87
N LEU A 95 5.72 -14.97 2.47
CA LEU A 95 6.86 -14.42 3.21
C LEU A 95 6.45 -13.94 4.59
N TYR A 96 5.29 -13.29 4.74
CA TYR A 96 4.75 -12.91 6.02
C TYR A 96 4.50 -14.14 6.91
N GLU A 97 3.82 -15.17 6.40
CA GLU A 97 3.57 -16.39 7.16
C GLU A 97 4.87 -17.13 7.54
N LEU A 98 5.87 -17.17 6.65
CA LEU A 98 7.13 -17.85 6.90
C LEU A 98 8.09 -17.06 7.78
N LEU A 99 8.22 -15.74 7.59
CA LEU A 99 9.17 -14.91 8.34
C LEU A 99 8.59 -14.47 9.68
N VAL A 100 7.40 -13.88 9.67
CA VAL A 100 6.83 -13.22 10.86
C VAL A 100 6.26 -14.24 11.84
N ARG A 101 5.60 -15.30 11.35
CA ARG A 101 5.07 -16.34 12.23
C ARG A 101 6.14 -17.24 12.81
N ARG A 102 7.26 -17.44 12.11
CA ARG A 102 8.35 -18.37 12.51
C ARG A 102 9.41 -17.70 13.37
N PHE A 103 9.81 -16.46 13.08
CA PHE A 103 10.92 -15.80 13.76
C PHE A 103 10.41 -14.73 14.75
N ASN A 104 10.39 -15.09 16.03
CA ASN A 104 10.06 -14.16 17.13
C ASN A 104 10.98 -12.92 17.18
N VAL A 105 12.20 -13.03 16.63
CA VAL A 105 13.15 -11.90 16.52
C VAL A 105 12.64 -10.85 15.53
N VAL A 106 12.06 -11.29 14.40
CA VAL A 106 11.48 -10.38 13.40
C VAL A 106 10.24 -9.70 13.98
N ARG A 107 9.44 -10.40 14.80
CA ARG A 107 8.38 -9.75 15.58
C ARG A 107 8.88 -8.60 16.45
N PHE A 108 10.01 -8.80 17.12
CA PHE A 108 10.62 -7.77 17.97
C PHE A 108 11.13 -6.56 17.17
N PHE A 109 11.84 -6.79 16.06
CA PHE A 109 12.33 -5.70 15.18
C PHE A 109 11.20 -4.88 14.56
N PHE A 110 10.04 -5.50 14.35
CA PHE A 110 8.85 -4.85 13.81
C PHE A 110 7.93 -4.28 14.91
N GLY A 111 8.39 -4.23 16.16
CA GLY A 111 7.66 -3.62 17.28
C GLY A 111 6.42 -4.40 17.75
N MET A 112 6.25 -5.64 17.29
CA MET A 112 5.13 -6.49 17.66
C MET A 112 5.36 -7.14 19.03
N ARG A 113 4.29 -7.27 19.83
CA ARG A 113 4.37 -7.93 21.14
C ARG A 113 4.87 -9.37 20.95
N PRO A 114 5.97 -9.77 21.60
CA PRO A 114 6.47 -11.13 21.48
C PRO A 114 5.39 -12.11 21.95
N LYS A 115 5.20 -13.20 21.20
CA LYS A 115 4.33 -14.29 21.61
C LYS A 115 4.96 -14.89 22.87
N LYS A 116 4.39 -14.59 24.05
CA LYS A 116 4.78 -15.25 25.32
C LYS A 116 4.68 -16.76 25.10
N LYS A 117 5.78 -17.47 25.34
CA LYS A 117 5.72 -18.89 25.66
C LYS A 117 4.98 -19.06 26.97
#